data_AF-A0A970GF04-F1
#
_entry.id   AF-A0A970GF04-F1
#
_cell.length_a   1.000
_cell.length_b   1.000
_cell.length_c   1.000
_cell.angle_alpha   90.00
_cell.angle_beta   90.00
_cell.angle_gamma   90.00
#
_symmetry.space_group_name_H-M   'P 1'
#
loop_
_entity.id
_entity.type
_entity.pdbx_description
1 polymer ?
#
loop_
_entity_poly.entity_id
_entity_poly.type
_entity_poly.pdbx_seq_one_letter_code
_entity_poly.pdbx_strand_id
1 'polypeptide(L)'
;MSKKKQNKGVFQKLLLWLYSYIKIVISDLKKIYQSITVPQQRKKVFGNIWTFIKTFYQRFMGEGILKESASLTYITILGFVPFINFLVLIAPDLPFLNLGDKLRELVVQNFIPSSANAIINFLDKLIMPKVGFNIFNFVILIVSSYSLFSVIRGTFDRILSMQLKSSQDTITQLVKFFGTIVFGLLIIVLLFSSSSIPIISRLLKSPVLQWIMVIVPFVLQFLAIMFLYMLLPSVRINRASLFRGAFWTTVIWV
;
A
#
# COMPACT_ATOMS: atom_id res chain seq x y z
N MET A 1 -15.73 36.31 -15.48
CA MET A 1 -14.27 36.31 -15.76
C MET A 1 -13.42 35.80 -14.55
N SER A 2 -13.88 34.79 -13.80
CA SER A 2 -13.31 34.41 -12.47
C SER A 2 -13.04 32.89 -12.31
N LYS A 3 -12.47 32.22 -13.32
CA LYS A 3 -12.02 30.80 -13.20
C LYS A 3 -10.53 30.59 -13.51
N LYS A 4 -9.85 31.54 -14.15
CA LYS A 4 -8.42 31.40 -14.53
C LYS A 4 -7.41 31.73 -13.43
N LYS A 5 -7.81 32.43 -12.35
CA LYS A 5 -6.88 32.87 -11.28
C LYS A 5 -6.67 31.82 -10.17
N GLN A 6 -7.68 30.98 -9.91
CA GLN A 6 -7.61 29.92 -8.89
C GLN A 6 -6.74 28.72 -9.34
N ASN A 7 -6.78 28.39 -10.64
CA ASN A 7 -6.06 27.24 -11.19
C ASN A 7 -4.53 27.45 -11.26
N LYS A 8 -4.07 28.70 -11.44
CA LYS A 8 -2.63 29.05 -11.38
C LYS A 8 -2.04 28.80 -9.99
N GLY A 9 -2.81 29.01 -8.93
CA GLY A 9 -2.38 28.76 -7.56
C GLY A 9 -2.23 27.28 -7.21
N VAL A 10 -3.12 26.42 -7.74
CA VAL A 10 -3.01 24.95 -7.55
C VAL A 10 -1.82 24.39 -8.31
N PHE A 11 -1.62 24.81 -9.56
CA PHE A 11 -0.49 24.36 -10.37
C PHE A 11 0.86 24.85 -9.83
N GLN A 12 0.95 26.09 -9.36
CA GLN A 12 2.15 26.58 -8.66
C GLN A 12 2.42 25.83 -7.36
N LYS A 13 1.39 25.49 -6.58
CA LYS A 13 1.55 24.66 -5.37
C LYS A 13 2.07 23.27 -5.70
N LEU A 14 1.58 22.63 -6.77
CA LEU A 14 2.08 21.35 -7.25
C LEU A 14 3.53 21.43 -7.73
N LEU A 15 3.89 22.48 -8.47
CA LEU A 15 5.27 22.73 -8.91
C LEU A 15 6.23 22.94 -7.72
N LEU A 16 5.82 23.74 -6.74
CA LEU A 16 6.60 23.95 -5.51
C LEU A 16 6.75 22.65 -4.71
N TRP A 17 5.71 21.83 -4.69
CA TRP A 17 5.74 20.51 -4.04
C TRP A 17 6.76 19.60 -4.73
N LEU A 18 6.68 19.44 -6.06
CA LEU A 18 7.63 18.69 -6.89
C LEU A 18 9.08 19.19 -6.74
N TYR A 19 9.30 20.50 -6.75
CA TYR A 19 10.62 21.10 -6.56
C TYR A 19 11.24 20.72 -5.21
N SER A 20 10.43 20.63 -4.15
CA SER A 20 10.89 20.20 -2.83
C SER A 20 11.44 18.77 -2.85
N TYR A 21 10.78 17.84 -3.56
CA TYR A 21 11.26 16.46 -3.70
C TYR A 21 12.54 16.38 -4.54
N ILE A 22 12.61 17.11 -5.66
CA ILE A 22 13.80 17.18 -6.50
C ILE A 22 15.00 17.71 -5.71
N LYS A 23 14.78 18.76 -4.89
CA LYS A 23 15.82 19.33 -4.02
C LYS A 23 16.35 18.32 -3.00
N ILE A 24 15.48 17.47 -2.43
CA ILE A 24 15.89 16.40 -1.51
C ILE A 24 16.84 15.43 -2.23
N VAL A 25 16.46 14.96 -3.43
CA VAL A 25 17.27 14.04 -4.25
C VAL A 25 18.64 14.64 -4.57
N ILE A 26 18.69 15.89 -5.03
CA ILE A 26 19.95 16.58 -5.35
C ILE A 26 20.84 16.70 -4.10
N SER A 27 20.26 17.03 -2.94
CA SER A 27 21.01 17.15 -1.69
C SER A 27 21.61 15.82 -1.22
N ASP A 28 20.89 14.72 -1.44
CA ASP A 28 21.35 13.38 -1.07
C ASP A 28 22.42 12.87 -2.05
N LEU A 29 22.25 13.10 -3.35
CA LEU A 29 23.28 12.81 -4.37
C LEU A 29 24.59 13.56 -4.08
N LYS A 30 24.51 14.84 -3.69
CA LYS A 30 25.71 15.62 -3.32
C LYS A 30 26.42 15.05 -2.10
N LYS A 31 25.68 14.61 -1.07
CA LYS A 31 26.26 13.97 0.12
C LYS A 31 26.91 12.62 -0.22
N ILE A 32 26.26 11.81 -1.05
CA ILE A 32 26.79 10.53 -1.51
C ILE A 32 28.09 10.77 -2.29
N TYR A 33 28.09 11.71 -3.24
CA TYR A 33 29.28 12.07 -4.02
C TYR A 33 30.45 12.51 -3.12
N GLN A 34 30.19 13.37 -2.13
CA GLN A 34 31.21 13.81 -1.16
C GLN A 34 31.75 12.66 -0.31
N SER A 35 30.88 11.73 0.10
CA SER A 35 31.27 10.57 0.91
C SER A 35 32.13 9.55 0.15
N ILE A 36 31.94 9.41 -1.17
CA ILE A 36 32.74 8.54 -2.04
C ILE A 36 34.10 9.19 -2.33
N THR A 37 34.15 10.50 -2.52
CA THR A 37 35.36 11.21 -2.95
C THR A 37 36.36 11.48 -1.80
N VAL A 38 35.89 11.65 -0.55
CA VAL A 38 36.74 12.02 0.59
C VAL A 38 37.02 10.82 1.53
N PRO A 39 38.27 10.33 1.65
CA PRO A 39 38.59 9.11 2.41
C PRO A 39 38.33 9.23 3.93
N GLN A 40 38.46 10.42 4.51
CA GLN A 40 38.16 10.65 5.93
C GLN A 40 36.65 10.51 6.26
N GLN A 41 35.76 10.82 5.32
CA GLN A 41 34.31 10.69 5.52
C GLN A 41 33.85 9.23 5.50
N ARG A 42 34.58 8.33 4.81
CA ARG A 42 34.24 6.90 4.74
C ARG A 42 34.21 6.25 6.12
N LYS A 43 35.24 6.48 6.95
CA LYS A 43 35.28 5.94 8.34
C LYS A 43 34.12 6.44 9.19
N LYS A 44 33.73 7.71 9.04
CA LYS A 44 32.59 8.30 9.76
C LYS A 44 31.25 7.71 9.30
N VAL A 45 31.10 7.45 8.01
CA VAL A 45 29.92 6.78 7.44
C VAL A 45 29.80 5.35 7.96
N PHE A 46 30.88 4.57 7.98
CA PHE A 46 30.87 3.23 8.57
C PHE A 46 30.48 3.23 10.05
N GLY A 47 31.02 4.17 10.84
CA GLY A 47 30.62 4.35 12.23
C GLY A 47 29.12 4.66 12.37
N ASN A 48 28.60 5.59 11.58
CA ASN A 48 27.18 5.94 11.58
C ASN A 48 26.28 4.77 11.16
N ILE A 49 26.69 3.98 10.16
CA ILE A 49 25.97 2.78 9.71
C ILE A 49 25.92 1.76 10.85
N TRP A 50 27.04 1.53 11.54
CA TRP A 50 27.07 0.61 12.68
C TRP A 50 26.16 1.07 13.81
N THR A 51 26.20 2.36 14.16
CA THR A 51 25.27 2.93 15.15
C THR A 51 23.82 2.77 14.71
N PHE A 52 23.52 3.04 13.44
CA PHE A 52 22.18 2.86 12.88
C PHE A 52 21.70 1.41 12.96
N ILE A 53 22.52 0.44 12.54
CA ILE A 53 22.19 -1.00 12.59
C ILE A 53 21.97 -1.44 14.03
N LYS A 54 22.84 -1.02 14.96
CA LYS A 54 22.71 -1.33 16.39
C LYS A 54 21.40 -0.78 16.96
N THR A 55 21.10 0.50 16.70
CA THR A 55 19.85 1.12 17.15
C THR A 55 18.62 0.49 16.50
N PHE A 56 18.69 0.17 15.20
CA PHE A 56 17.64 -0.52 14.47
C PHE A 56 17.35 -1.89 15.10
N TYR A 57 18.38 -2.70 15.33
CA TYR A 57 18.23 -4.03 15.93
C TYR A 57 17.66 -3.97 17.35
N GLN A 58 18.16 -3.04 18.18
CA GLN A 58 17.64 -2.83 19.53
C GLN A 58 16.17 -2.42 19.52
N ARG A 59 15.77 -1.51 18.63
CA ARG A 59 14.36 -1.11 18.50
C ARG A 59 13.50 -2.22 17.92
N PHE A 60 13.98 -2.93 16.92
CA PHE A 60 13.27 -4.06 16.30
C PHE A 60 12.92 -5.13 17.32
N MET A 61 13.89 -5.51 18.18
CA MET A 61 13.66 -6.49 19.24
C MET A 61 12.84 -5.92 20.40
N GLY A 62 13.04 -4.65 20.77
CA GLY A 62 12.30 -4.01 21.86
C GLY A 62 10.82 -3.72 21.57
N GLU A 63 10.47 -3.46 20.31
CA GLU A 63 9.11 -3.06 19.92
C GLU A 63 8.17 -4.23 19.58
N GLY A 64 8.65 -5.48 19.72
CA GLY A 64 7.84 -6.68 19.49
C GLY A 64 7.27 -6.79 18.08
N ILE A 65 7.98 -6.24 17.08
CA ILE A 65 7.51 -6.13 15.69
C ILE A 65 7.12 -7.50 15.13
N LEU A 66 7.88 -8.55 15.45
CA LEU A 66 7.57 -9.91 15.02
C LEU A 66 6.23 -10.41 15.56
N LYS A 67 5.96 -10.24 16.86
CA LYS A 67 4.68 -10.63 17.48
C LYS A 67 3.50 -9.92 16.81
N GLU A 68 3.70 -8.68 16.41
CA GLU A 68 2.64 -7.85 15.82
C GLU A 68 2.42 -8.12 14.35
N SER A 69 3.50 -8.37 13.61
CA SER A 69 3.39 -8.91 12.25
C SER A 69 2.67 -10.27 12.24
N ALA A 70 2.93 -11.14 13.21
CA ALA A 70 2.23 -12.42 13.37
C ALA A 70 0.75 -12.22 13.70
N SER A 71 0.43 -11.30 14.63
CA SER A 71 -0.95 -10.97 14.99
C SER A 71 -1.72 -10.38 13.80
N LEU A 72 -1.15 -9.40 13.08
CA LEU A 72 -1.77 -8.84 11.86
C LEU A 72 -2.01 -9.92 10.80
N THR A 73 -1.03 -10.82 10.59
CA THR A 73 -1.15 -11.92 9.63
C THR A 73 -2.31 -12.84 10.02
N TYR A 74 -2.39 -13.22 11.31
CA TYR A 74 -3.47 -14.05 11.82
C TYR A 74 -4.83 -13.37 11.68
N ILE A 75 -4.95 -12.10 12.06
CA ILE A 75 -6.21 -11.33 11.91
C ILE A 75 -6.59 -11.21 10.44
N THR A 76 -5.62 -11.02 9.53
CA THR A 76 -5.88 -10.96 8.08
C THR A 76 -6.41 -12.28 7.55
N ILE A 77 -5.80 -13.41 7.93
CA ILE A 77 -6.25 -14.76 7.53
C ILE A 77 -7.66 -15.03 8.07
N LEU A 78 -7.91 -14.73 9.35
CA LEU A 78 -9.24 -14.90 9.94
C LEU A 78 -10.28 -13.98 9.30
N GLY A 79 -9.92 -12.75 8.97
CA GLY A 79 -10.78 -11.77 8.30
C GLY A 79 -11.02 -12.10 6.82
N PHE A 80 -10.16 -12.91 6.20
CA PHE A 80 -10.27 -13.28 4.79
C PHE A 80 -11.52 -14.15 4.52
N VAL A 81 -11.81 -15.12 5.40
CA VAL A 81 -12.97 -16.01 5.25
C VAL A 81 -14.31 -15.24 5.19
N PRO A 82 -14.66 -14.39 6.19
CA PRO A 82 -15.91 -13.64 6.13
C PRO A 82 -15.91 -12.58 5.02
N PHE A 83 -14.75 -12.06 4.61
CA PHE A 83 -14.65 -11.18 3.46
C PHE A 83 -14.98 -11.89 2.14
N ILE A 84 -14.46 -13.10 1.92
CA ILE A 84 -14.83 -13.92 0.75
C ILE A 84 -16.32 -14.23 0.75
N ASN A 85 -16.89 -14.58 1.91
CA ASN A 85 -18.34 -14.79 2.03
C ASN A 85 -19.13 -13.53 1.66
N PHE A 86 -18.69 -12.35 2.09
CA PHE A 86 -19.33 -11.08 1.70
C PHE A 86 -19.26 -10.85 0.19
N LEU A 87 -18.10 -11.06 -0.44
CA LEU A 87 -17.94 -10.92 -1.88
C LEU A 87 -18.86 -11.88 -2.67
N VAL A 88 -18.92 -13.15 -2.24
CA VAL A 88 -19.78 -14.15 -2.87
C VAL A 88 -21.26 -13.80 -2.69
N LEU A 89 -21.63 -13.22 -1.56
CA LEU A 89 -23.00 -12.80 -1.27
C LEU A 89 -23.47 -11.61 -2.12
N ILE A 90 -22.61 -10.61 -2.35
CA ILE A 90 -22.96 -9.44 -3.19
C ILE A 90 -22.75 -9.68 -4.69
N ALA A 91 -21.98 -10.71 -5.08
CA ALA A 91 -21.64 -10.96 -6.48
C ALA A 91 -22.86 -11.15 -7.40
N PRO A 92 -23.93 -11.88 -7.00
CA PRO A 92 -25.16 -11.97 -7.78
C PRO A 92 -25.86 -10.61 -8.01
N ASP A 93 -25.77 -9.70 -7.04
CA ASP A 93 -26.39 -8.36 -7.08
C ASP A 93 -25.59 -7.35 -7.92
N LEU A 94 -24.39 -7.72 -8.38
CA LEU A 94 -23.53 -6.92 -9.25
C LEU A 94 -23.41 -7.55 -10.65
N PRO A 95 -24.53 -7.71 -11.40
CA PRO A 95 -24.56 -8.45 -12.66
C PRO A 95 -23.65 -7.87 -13.75
N PHE A 96 -23.25 -6.60 -13.62
CA PHE A 96 -22.34 -5.95 -14.56
C PHE A 96 -20.87 -6.40 -14.43
N LEU A 97 -20.49 -7.10 -13.35
CA LEU A 97 -19.10 -7.52 -13.13
C LEU A 97 -18.78 -8.96 -13.57
N ASN A 98 -19.79 -9.83 -13.76
CA ASN A 98 -19.62 -11.27 -14.06
C ASN A 98 -18.48 -11.92 -13.25
N LEU A 99 -18.40 -11.60 -11.95
CA LEU A 99 -17.27 -11.95 -11.10
C LEU A 99 -17.04 -13.46 -11.01
N GLY A 100 -18.13 -14.25 -10.96
CA GLY A 100 -18.06 -15.71 -10.90
C GLY A 100 -17.38 -16.31 -12.13
N ASP A 101 -17.78 -15.90 -13.33
CA ASP A 101 -17.22 -16.42 -14.59
C ASP A 101 -15.76 -16.00 -14.76
N LYS A 102 -15.43 -14.74 -14.47
CA LYS A 102 -14.05 -14.24 -14.53
C LYS A 102 -13.13 -14.95 -13.53
N LEU A 103 -13.60 -15.20 -12.31
CA LEU A 103 -12.84 -15.93 -11.30
C LEU A 103 -12.60 -17.39 -11.72
N ARG A 104 -13.63 -18.07 -12.26
CA ARG A 104 -13.49 -19.42 -12.81
C ARG A 104 -12.47 -19.46 -13.95
N GLU A 105 -12.55 -18.52 -14.87
CA GLU A 105 -11.60 -18.40 -15.99
C GLU A 105 -10.16 -18.20 -15.51
N LEU A 106 -9.93 -17.31 -14.55
CA LEU A 106 -8.59 -17.10 -13.96
C LEU A 106 -8.07 -18.36 -13.26
N VAL A 107 -8.92 -19.09 -12.53
CA VAL A 107 -8.53 -20.33 -11.86
C VAL A 107 -8.14 -21.41 -12.86
N VAL A 108 -8.91 -21.59 -13.94
CA VAL A 108 -8.60 -22.57 -15.00
C VAL A 108 -7.33 -22.20 -15.75
N GLN A 109 -7.10 -20.91 -16.01
CA GLN A 109 -5.93 -20.45 -16.76
C GLN A 109 -4.62 -20.51 -15.97
N ASN A 110 -4.67 -20.37 -14.64
CA ASN A 110 -3.47 -20.26 -13.79
C ASN A 110 -3.16 -21.52 -12.96
N PHE A 111 -4.08 -22.48 -12.85
CA PHE A 111 -3.89 -23.69 -12.05
C PHE A 111 -4.02 -24.96 -12.89
N ILE A 112 -3.32 -26.01 -12.48
CA ILE A 112 -3.49 -27.35 -13.07
C ILE A 112 -4.93 -27.87 -12.90
N PRO A 113 -5.46 -28.67 -13.84
CA PRO A 113 -6.89 -29.01 -13.88
C PRO A 113 -7.46 -29.61 -12.60
N SER A 114 -6.70 -30.45 -11.89
CA SER A 114 -7.14 -31.08 -10.64
C SER A 114 -7.35 -30.05 -9.51
N SER A 115 -6.43 -29.11 -9.34
CA SER A 115 -6.54 -28.01 -8.38
C SER A 115 -7.61 -27.01 -8.79
N ALA A 116 -7.71 -26.70 -10.08
CA ALA A 116 -8.74 -25.81 -10.61
C ALA A 116 -10.14 -26.35 -10.30
N ASN A 117 -10.40 -27.63 -10.55
CA ASN A 117 -11.68 -28.27 -10.25
C ASN A 117 -12.00 -28.27 -8.73
N ALA A 118 -10.99 -28.48 -7.87
CA ALA A 118 -11.20 -28.40 -6.42
C ALA A 118 -11.60 -26.99 -5.96
N ILE A 119 -10.94 -25.95 -6.50
CA ILE A 119 -11.24 -24.55 -6.21
C ILE A 119 -12.63 -24.16 -6.75
N ILE A 120 -12.97 -24.55 -7.98
CA ILE A 120 -14.29 -24.28 -8.57
C ILE A 120 -15.40 -24.94 -7.76
N ASN A 121 -15.23 -26.21 -7.37
CA ASN A 121 -16.19 -26.91 -6.49
C ASN A 121 -16.33 -26.23 -5.13
N PHE A 122 -15.26 -25.64 -4.59
CA PHE A 122 -15.31 -24.86 -3.36
C PHE A 122 -16.08 -23.55 -3.55
N LEU A 123 -15.81 -22.81 -4.64
CA LEU A 123 -16.54 -21.60 -5.00
C LEU A 123 -18.04 -21.88 -5.17
N ASP A 124 -18.41 -22.99 -5.80
CA ASP A 124 -19.81 -23.36 -6.01
C ASP A 124 -20.55 -23.65 -4.70
N LYS A 125 -19.85 -24.26 -3.73
CA LYS A 125 -20.37 -24.46 -2.38
C LYS A 125 -20.51 -23.15 -1.59
N LEU A 126 -19.71 -22.14 -1.90
CA LEU A 126 -19.84 -20.80 -1.29
C LEU A 126 -21.01 -20.02 -1.90
N ILE A 127 -21.24 -20.16 -3.21
CA ILE A 127 -22.31 -19.47 -3.96
C ILE A 127 -23.67 -20.14 -3.71
N MET A 128 -23.70 -21.44 -3.41
CA MET A 128 -24.91 -22.13 -2.98
C MET A 128 -25.56 -21.38 -1.81
N PRO A 129 -26.86 -21.05 -1.89
CA PRO A 129 -27.50 -20.16 -0.94
C PRO A 129 -27.53 -20.81 0.44
N LYS A 130 -26.65 -20.35 1.34
CA LYS A 130 -26.65 -20.83 2.74
C LYS A 130 -26.72 -19.76 3.79
N VAL A 131 -26.58 -18.48 3.47
CA VAL A 131 -26.80 -17.41 4.46
C VAL A 131 -27.39 -16.21 3.75
N GLY A 132 -28.69 -15.98 3.92
CA GLY A 132 -29.29 -14.69 3.53
C GLY A 132 -28.53 -13.55 4.21
N PHE A 133 -28.37 -12.43 3.52
CA PHE A 133 -27.73 -11.23 4.05
C PHE A 133 -28.37 -10.86 5.40
N ASN A 134 -27.68 -11.22 6.49
CA ASN A 134 -28.09 -10.84 7.83
C ASN A 134 -27.41 -9.51 8.14
N ILE A 135 -28.19 -8.47 8.42
CA ILE A 135 -27.70 -7.16 8.85
C ILE A 135 -26.65 -7.29 9.97
N PHE A 136 -26.77 -8.33 10.80
CA PHE A 136 -25.80 -8.69 11.82
C PHE A 136 -24.40 -8.97 11.27
N ASN A 137 -24.26 -9.76 10.19
CA ASN A 137 -22.97 -10.04 9.55
C ASN A 137 -22.36 -8.80 8.93
N PHE A 138 -23.17 -7.91 8.36
CA PHE A 138 -22.68 -6.64 7.82
C PHE A 138 -22.12 -5.74 8.92
N VAL A 139 -22.83 -5.60 10.04
CA VAL A 139 -22.36 -4.82 11.19
C VAL A 139 -21.07 -5.41 11.76
N ILE A 140 -20.99 -6.74 11.88
CA ILE A 140 -19.78 -7.40 12.40
C ILE A 140 -18.57 -7.14 11.49
N LEU A 141 -18.76 -7.16 10.16
CA LEU A 141 -17.70 -6.86 9.20
C LEU A 141 -17.20 -5.42 9.31
N ILE A 142 -18.11 -4.46 9.45
CA ILE A 142 -17.73 -3.04 9.64
C ILE A 142 -16.92 -2.87 10.92
N VAL A 143 -17.39 -3.43 12.03
CA VAL A 143 -16.72 -3.32 13.33
C VAL A 143 -15.36 -4.01 13.29
N SER A 144 -15.27 -5.22 12.74
CA SER A 144 -14.01 -5.95 12.58
C SER A 144 -13.02 -5.22 11.66
N SER A 145 -13.50 -4.67 10.53
CA SER A 145 -12.63 -3.91 9.62
C SER A 145 -12.10 -2.63 10.27
N TYR A 146 -12.93 -1.90 10.99
CA TYR A 146 -12.50 -0.71 11.74
C TYR A 146 -11.51 -1.07 12.87
N SER A 147 -11.76 -2.18 13.56
CA SER A 147 -10.86 -2.69 14.60
C SER A 147 -9.48 -3.05 14.02
N LEU A 148 -9.45 -3.80 12.92
CA LEU A 148 -8.20 -4.13 12.21
C LEU A 148 -7.46 -2.88 11.76
N PHE A 149 -8.17 -1.92 11.16
CA PHE A 149 -7.57 -0.64 10.78
C PHE A 149 -6.97 0.10 11.98
N SER A 150 -7.65 0.09 13.12
CA SER A 150 -7.17 0.71 14.35
C SER A 150 -5.91 0.03 14.89
N VAL A 151 -5.86 -1.31 14.82
CA VAL A 151 -4.66 -2.09 15.16
C VAL A 151 -3.50 -1.72 14.23
N ILE A 152 -3.70 -1.78 12.91
CA ILE A 152 -2.69 -1.42 11.91
C ILE A 152 -2.13 -0.02 12.17
N ARG A 153 -3.02 0.97 12.35
CA ARG A 153 -2.62 2.34 12.68
C ARG A 153 -1.81 2.40 13.97
N GLY A 154 -2.27 1.77 15.04
CA GLY A 154 -1.58 1.74 16.32
C GLY A 154 -0.18 1.14 16.22
N THR A 155 -0.03 0.07 15.42
CA THR A 155 1.27 -0.53 15.11
C THR A 155 2.17 0.47 14.36
N PHE A 156 1.66 1.18 13.36
CA PHE A 156 2.41 2.23 12.65
C PHE A 156 2.85 3.37 13.59
N ASP A 157 1.94 3.85 14.43
CA ASP A 157 2.25 4.92 15.40
C ASP A 157 3.29 4.47 16.42
N ARG A 158 3.28 3.20 16.83
CA ARG A 158 4.33 2.64 17.69
C ARG A 158 5.68 2.58 16.98
N ILE A 159 5.74 1.98 15.80
CA ILE A 159 6.99 1.81 15.03
C ILE A 159 7.64 3.16 14.74
N LEU A 160 6.83 4.19 14.49
CA LEU A 160 7.29 5.54 14.23
C LEU A 160 7.54 6.37 15.50
N SER A 161 7.36 5.80 16.70
CA SER A 161 7.42 6.50 18.01
C SER A 161 6.54 7.73 18.11
N MET A 162 5.36 7.68 17.50
CA MET A 162 4.40 8.78 17.43
C MET A 162 3.29 8.70 18.49
N GLN A 163 3.34 7.71 19.38
CA GLN A 163 2.30 7.41 20.39
C GLN A 163 1.99 8.58 21.35
N LEU A 164 2.92 9.51 21.56
CA LEU A 164 2.79 10.62 22.51
C LEU A 164 2.00 11.83 21.94
N LYS A 165 1.60 11.80 20.67
CA LYS A 165 0.91 12.92 20.04
C LYS A 165 -0.60 12.71 20.07
N SER A 166 -1.27 13.56 20.85
CA SER A 166 -2.73 13.73 21.06
C SER A 166 -3.66 12.62 20.52
N SER A 167 -4.48 12.06 21.41
CA SER A 167 -5.66 11.27 21.02
C SER A 167 -6.42 12.00 19.89
N GLN A 168 -6.49 11.38 18.71
CA GLN A 168 -7.20 11.99 17.58
C GLN A 168 -8.70 11.84 17.81
N ASP A 169 -9.44 12.92 17.59
CA ASP A 169 -10.91 12.89 17.63
C ASP A 169 -11.46 11.78 16.73
N THR A 170 -12.50 11.09 17.19
CA THR A 170 -13.14 9.95 16.51
C THR A 170 -13.49 10.25 15.05
N ILE A 171 -13.92 11.49 14.76
CA ILE A 171 -14.23 11.93 13.39
C ILE A 171 -12.99 11.88 12.50
N THR A 172 -11.84 12.36 12.98
CA THR A 172 -10.58 12.29 12.23
C THR A 172 -10.19 10.84 11.97
N GLN A 173 -10.43 9.95 12.93
CA GLN A 173 -10.13 8.53 12.78
C GLN A 173 -10.99 7.87 11.69
N LEU A 174 -12.29 8.17 11.67
CA LEU A 174 -13.25 7.74 10.65
C LEU A 174 -12.90 8.28 9.26
N VAL A 175 -12.57 9.57 9.14
CA VAL A 175 -12.15 10.17 7.86
C VAL A 175 -10.91 9.46 7.30
N LYS A 176 -9.93 9.15 8.16
CA LYS A 176 -8.75 8.40 7.76
C LYS A 176 -9.07 6.94 7.40
N PHE A 177 -10.00 6.29 8.11
CA PHE A 177 -10.46 4.93 7.77
C PHE A 177 -11.06 4.89 6.37
N PHE A 178 -12.07 5.71 6.10
CA PHE A 178 -12.69 5.80 4.78
C PHE A 178 -11.71 6.27 3.71
N GLY A 179 -10.86 7.25 4.02
CA GLY A 179 -9.80 7.70 3.13
C GLY A 179 -8.87 6.54 2.73
N THR A 180 -8.45 5.72 3.69
CA THR A 180 -7.58 4.57 3.45
C THR A 180 -8.26 3.53 2.56
N ILE A 181 -9.55 3.26 2.77
CA ILE A 181 -10.33 2.35 1.92
C ILE A 181 -10.42 2.88 0.49
N VAL A 182 -10.81 4.15 0.31
CA VAL A 182 -10.98 4.75 -1.02
C VAL A 182 -9.65 4.80 -1.77
N PHE A 183 -8.59 5.31 -1.13
CA PHE A 183 -7.26 5.37 -1.76
C PHE A 183 -6.68 3.97 -1.99
N GLY A 184 -6.88 3.03 -1.07
CA GLY A 184 -6.46 1.63 -1.22
C GLY A 184 -7.13 0.97 -2.42
N LEU A 185 -8.46 1.11 -2.56
CA LEU A 185 -9.20 0.60 -3.72
C LEU A 185 -8.72 1.25 -5.02
N LEU A 186 -8.51 2.57 -5.04
CA LEU A 186 -7.97 3.26 -6.22
C LEU A 186 -6.60 2.72 -6.62
N ILE A 187 -5.70 2.49 -5.65
CA ILE A 187 -4.38 1.91 -5.91
C ILE A 187 -4.51 0.49 -6.48
N ILE A 188 -5.37 -0.35 -5.89
CA ILE A 188 -5.60 -1.71 -6.39
C ILE A 188 -6.11 -1.70 -7.83
N VAL A 189 -7.11 -0.86 -8.13
CA VAL A 189 -7.66 -0.72 -9.49
C VAL A 189 -6.59 -0.25 -10.47
N LEU A 190 -5.76 0.71 -10.09
CA LEU A 190 -4.66 1.21 -10.93
C LEU A 190 -3.62 0.12 -11.20
N LEU A 191 -3.21 -0.64 -10.18
CA LEU A 191 -2.23 -1.74 -10.30
C LEU A 191 -2.76 -2.91 -11.15
N PHE A 192 -4.02 -3.30 -10.95
CA PHE A 192 -4.65 -4.34 -11.77
C PHE A 192 -4.84 -3.89 -13.21
N SER A 193 -5.27 -2.64 -13.41
CA SER A 193 -5.42 -2.06 -14.76
C SER A 193 -4.07 -1.99 -15.47
N SER A 194 -2.99 -1.59 -14.80
CA SER A 194 -1.65 -1.57 -15.42
C SER A 194 -1.16 -2.96 -15.83
N SER A 195 -1.57 -4.01 -15.12
CA SER A 195 -1.19 -5.39 -15.41
C SER A 195 -2.00 -6.03 -16.55
N SER A 196 -3.16 -5.45 -16.89
CA SER A 196 -4.16 -6.06 -17.80
C SER A 196 -4.23 -5.42 -19.19
N ILE A 197 -3.25 -4.59 -19.60
CA ILE A 197 -3.31 -3.87 -20.88
C ILE A 197 -2.50 -4.61 -21.98
N PRO A 198 -3.14 -5.34 -22.90
CA PRO A 198 -2.49 -5.91 -24.09
C PRO A 198 -2.09 -4.85 -25.14
N ILE A 199 -2.49 -3.58 -24.97
CA ILE A 199 -2.00 -2.45 -25.77
C ILE A 199 -0.49 -2.23 -25.55
N ILE A 200 0.02 -2.55 -24.35
CA ILE A 200 1.41 -2.36 -23.97
C ILE A 200 2.30 -3.27 -24.83
N SER A 201 1.96 -4.56 -24.99
CA SER A 201 2.76 -5.52 -25.76
C SER A 201 2.86 -5.20 -27.26
N ARG A 202 1.87 -4.50 -27.86
CA ARG A 202 1.90 -4.09 -29.28
C ARG A 202 2.69 -2.80 -29.54
N LEU A 203 2.74 -1.88 -28.57
CA LEU A 203 3.53 -0.63 -28.66
C LEU A 203 5.01 -0.82 -28.28
N LEU A 204 5.35 -1.94 -27.64
CA LEU A 204 6.63 -2.20 -26.97
C LEU A 204 7.80 -2.72 -27.82
N LYS A 205 7.68 -2.79 -29.16
CA LYS A 205 8.78 -3.28 -30.00
C LYS A 205 10.02 -2.37 -30.01
N SER A 206 9.94 -1.18 -29.41
CA SER A 206 11.07 -0.26 -29.24
C SER A 206 11.78 -0.49 -27.90
N PRO A 207 13.12 -0.52 -27.88
CA PRO A 207 13.92 -0.69 -26.64
C PRO A 207 13.65 0.42 -25.60
N VAL A 208 13.19 1.60 -26.01
CA VAL A 208 12.81 2.69 -25.08
C VAL A 208 11.53 2.36 -24.33
N LEU A 209 10.55 1.71 -24.97
CA LEU A 209 9.32 1.32 -24.30
C LEU A 209 9.55 0.15 -23.34
N GLN A 210 10.53 -0.74 -23.54
CA GLN A 210 10.83 -1.82 -22.59
C GLN A 210 11.14 -1.29 -21.18
N TRP A 211 11.78 -0.12 -21.07
CA TRP A 211 12.02 0.53 -19.77
C TRP A 211 10.73 0.96 -19.06
N ILE A 212 9.66 1.26 -19.79
CA ILE A 212 8.35 1.63 -19.22
C ILE A 212 7.77 0.45 -18.43
N MET A 213 7.97 -0.80 -18.88
CA MET A 213 7.51 -1.99 -18.14
C MET A 213 8.18 -2.16 -16.77
N VAL A 214 9.39 -1.63 -16.59
CA VAL A 214 10.12 -1.70 -15.32
C VAL A 214 9.85 -0.47 -14.46
N ILE A 215 9.87 0.71 -15.08
CA ILE A 215 9.75 2.00 -14.38
C ILE A 215 8.32 2.21 -13.86
N VAL A 216 7.29 1.87 -14.63
CA VAL A 216 5.90 2.15 -14.23
C VAL A 216 5.49 1.36 -12.98
N PRO A 217 5.69 0.03 -12.90
CA PRO A 217 5.40 -0.72 -11.68
C PRO A 217 6.21 -0.23 -10.48
N PHE A 218 7.50 0.08 -10.68
CA PHE A 218 8.35 0.64 -9.62
C PHE A 218 7.79 1.97 -9.09
N VAL A 219 7.43 2.91 -9.97
CA VAL A 219 6.88 4.21 -9.57
C VAL A 219 5.52 4.04 -8.90
N LEU A 220 4.64 3.18 -9.42
CA LEU A 220 3.35 2.89 -8.80
C LEU A 220 3.53 2.31 -7.39
N GLN A 221 4.47 1.39 -7.21
CA GLN A 221 4.75 0.79 -5.91
C GLN A 221 5.36 1.80 -4.93
N PHE A 222 6.30 2.62 -5.39
CA PHE A 222 6.86 3.72 -4.62
C PHE A 222 5.78 4.69 -4.14
N LEU A 223 4.87 5.09 -5.04
CA LEU A 223 3.75 5.95 -4.70
C LEU A 223 2.81 5.26 -3.70
N ALA A 224 2.48 3.98 -3.91
CA ALA A 224 1.63 3.22 -2.99
C ALA A 224 2.22 3.16 -1.58
N ILE A 225 3.51 2.84 -1.44
CA ILE A 225 4.21 2.82 -0.15
C ILE A 225 4.25 4.22 0.48
N MET A 226 4.53 5.26 -0.31
CA MET A 226 4.53 6.64 0.17
C MET A 226 3.14 7.06 0.69
N PHE A 227 2.08 6.74 -0.05
CA PHE A 227 0.69 7.01 0.36
C PHE A 227 0.35 6.27 1.64
N LEU A 228 0.74 5.01 1.76
CA LEU A 228 0.51 4.20 2.95
C LEU A 228 1.17 4.82 4.19
N TYR A 229 2.44 5.21 4.11
CA TYR A 229 3.16 5.88 5.19
C TYR A 229 2.66 7.30 5.48
N MET A 230 1.93 7.93 4.55
CA MET A 230 1.33 9.24 4.76
C MET A 230 -0.06 9.15 5.41
N LEU A 231 -0.86 8.15 5.04
CA LEU A 231 -2.28 8.04 5.42
C LEU A 231 -2.48 7.27 6.72
N LEU A 232 -1.75 6.17 6.92
CA LEU A 232 -1.96 5.28 8.07
C LEU A 232 -1.57 5.92 9.40
N PRO A 233 -0.39 6.55 9.55
CA PRO A 233 0.01 7.11 10.84
C PRO A 233 -0.91 8.22 11.34
N SER A 234 -1.05 8.33 12.65
CA SER A 234 -1.77 9.43 13.28
C SER A 234 -1.07 10.76 13.01
N VAL A 235 0.26 10.76 12.97
CA VAL A 235 1.07 11.97 12.94
C VAL A 235 1.71 12.21 11.58
N ARG A 236 1.82 13.49 11.20
CA ARG A 236 2.59 13.93 10.04
C ARG A 236 4.07 13.55 10.19
N ILE A 237 4.55 12.67 9.31
CA ILE A 237 5.98 12.36 9.16
C ILE A 237 6.64 13.50 8.37
N ASN A 238 7.92 13.79 8.67
CA ASN A 238 8.72 14.67 7.83
C ASN A 238 8.77 14.12 6.39
N ARG A 239 8.43 14.96 5.40
CA ARG A 239 8.38 14.59 3.98
C ARG A 239 9.70 14.01 3.46
N ALA A 240 10.84 14.49 3.97
CA ALA A 240 12.14 13.97 3.57
C ALA A 240 12.35 12.53 4.06
N SER A 241 11.99 12.23 5.30
CA SER A 241 12.07 10.88 5.87
C SER A 241 11.07 9.94 5.19
N LEU A 242 9.85 10.42 4.92
CA LEU A 242 8.81 9.69 4.19
C LEU A 242 9.30 9.28 2.79
N PHE A 243 9.84 10.24 2.03
CA PHE A 243 10.33 9.99 0.66
C PHE A 243 11.49 9.00 0.65
N ARG A 244 12.51 9.21 1.50
CA ARG A 244 13.67 8.33 1.59
C ARG A 244 13.29 6.93 2.04
N GLY A 245 12.42 6.83 3.05
CA GLY A 245 11.91 5.57 3.56
C GLY A 245 11.17 4.80 2.47
N ALA A 246 10.16 5.43 1.83
CA ALA A 246 9.42 4.80 0.75
C ALA A 246 10.32 4.37 -0.41
N PHE A 247 11.34 5.16 -0.76
CA PHE A 247 12.26 4.86 -1.85
C PHE A 247 13.06 3.61 -1.55
N TRP A 248 13.74 3.56 -0.40
CA TRP A 248 14.53 2.40 -0.02
C TRP A 248 13.67 1.16 0.20
N THR A 249 12.47 1.29 0.79
CA THR A 249 11.53 0.16 0.91
C THR A 249 11.13 -0.38 -0.46
N THR A 250 10.89 0.49 -1.45
CA THR A 250 10.55 0.05 -2.81
C THR A 250 11.72 -0.65 -3.48
N VAL A 251 12.94 -0.11 -3.33
CA VAL A 251 14.17 -0.71 -3.88
C VAL A 251 14.45 -2.08 -3.27
N ILE A 252 14.14 -2.29 -1.99
CA ILE A 252 14.33 -3.59 -1.33
C ILE A 252 13.27 -4.62 -1.78
N TRP A 253 12.09 -4.15 -2.16
CA TRP A 253 10.96 -5.01 -2.53
C TRP A 253 10.99 -5.49 -3.99
N VAL A 254 11.49 -4.65 -4.90
CA VAL A 254 11.60 -4.94 -6.34
C VAL A 254 12.86 -5.73 -6.65
#